data_AF-A0A9J6RQL4-F1
#
_entry.id   AF-A0A9J6RQL4-F1
#
_cell.length_a   1.000
_cell.length_b   1.000
_cell.length_c   1.000
_cell.angle_alpha   90.00
_cell.angle_beta   90.00
_cell.angle_gamma   90.00
#
_symmetry.space_group_name_H-M   'P 1'
#
loop_
_entity.id
_entity.type
_entity.pdbx_description
1 polymer ?
#
loop_
_entity_poly.entity_id
_entity_poly.type
_entity_poly.pdbx_seq_one_letter_code
_entity_poly.pdbx_strand_id
1 'polypeptide(L)'
;MMHEYHKIKNAVVELISPLGYQEDKPDTELDYCGSMHSIYASGEKRFMIQWDGEEGFGSVEIWQGNNTWVLLKPIVPEAKEIDFNKNLTALCLQIKAQL
;
A
#
# COMPACT_ATOMS: atom_id res chain seq x y z
N MET A 1 7.56 -2.80 12.70
CA MET A 1 7.59 -3.15 11.27
C MET A 1 6.33 -3.86 10.77
N MET A 2 5.99 -5.08 11.22
CA MET A 2 4.75 -5.76 10.77
C MET A 2 3.46 -4.98 11.13
N HIS A 3 3.49 -4.21 12.22
CA HIS A 3 2.36 -3.41 12.67
C HIS A 3 2.05 -2.20 11.77
N GLU A 4 3.08 -1.52 11.27
CA GLU A 4 2.98 -0.36 10.37
C GLU A 4 2.44 -0.79 9.00
N TYR A 5 2.97 -1.89 8.45
CA TYR A 5 2.43 -2.48 7.23
C TYR A 5 0.93 -2.79 7.35
N HIS A 6 0.51 -3.46 8.44
CA HIS A 6 -0.89 -3.79 8.63
C HIS A 6 -1.79 -2.56 8.81
N LYS A 7 -1.31 -1.46 9.42
CA LYS A 7 -2.06 -0.20 9.48
C LYS A 7 -2.32 0.37 8.08
N ILE A 8 -1.29 0.38 7.23
CA ILE A 8 -1.40 0.86 5.85
C ILE A 8 -2.34 -0.08 5.07
N LYS A 9 -2.08 -1.39 5.11
CA LYS A 9 -2.90 -2.41 4.45
C LYS A 9 -4.37 -2.26 4.82
N ASN A 10 -4.71 -2.21 6.10
CA ASN A 10 -6.09 -2.10 6.54
C ASN A 10 -6.76 -0.82 6.02
N ALA A 11 -6.09 0.33 6.14
CA ALA A 11 -6.63 1.60 5.64
C ALA A 11 -6.87 1.59 4.13
N VAL A 12 -5.98 0.97 3.34
CA VAL A 12 -6.15 0.85 1.90
C VAL A 12 -7.27 -0.14 1.56
N VAL A 13 -7.30 -1.31 2.21
CA VAL A 13 -8.29 -2.37 1.98
C VAL A 13 -9.71 -1.91 2.31
N GLU A 14 -9.88 -1.13 3.39
CA GLU A 14 -11.16 -0.51 3.72
C GLU A 14 -11.69 0.40 2.61
N LEU A 15 -10.81 1.03 1.83
CA LEU A 15 -11.19 1.90 0.72
C LEU A 15 -11.56 1.13 -0.55
N ILE A 16 -10.80 0.08 -0.87
CA ILE A 16 -10.90 -0.58 -2.18
C ILE A 16 -11.79 -1.82 -2.16
N SER A 17 -11.94 -2.49 -1.01
CA SER A 17 -12.75 -3.71 -0.92
C SER A 17 -14.24 -3.48 -1.25
N PRO A 18 -14.91 -2.35 -0.87
CA PRO A 18 -16.30 -2.09 -1.28
C PRO A 18 -16.46 -1.86 -2.79
N LEU A 19 -15.36 -1.59 -3.51
CA LEU A 19 -15.34 -1.38 -4.96
C LEU A 19 -15.03 -2.68 -5.73
N GLY A 20 -14.98 -3.81 -5.03
CA GLY A 20 -14.74 -5.12 -5.64
C GLY A 20 -13.27 -5.44 -5.89
N TYR A 21 -12.34 -4.74 -5.24
CA TYR A 21 -10.94 -5.18 -5.21
C TYR A 21 -10.80 -6.33 -4.21
N GLN A 22 -10.18 -7.41 -4.66
CA GLN A 22 -9.92 -8.61 -3.86
C GLN A 22 -8.42 -8.87 -3.78
N GLU A 23 -7.97 -9.53 -2.72
CA GLU A 23 -6.57 -9.93 -2.58
C GLU A 23 -6.21 -10.94 -3.68
N ASP A 24 -5.28 -10.55 -4.55
CA ASP A 24 -4.76 -11.35 -5.67
C ASP A 24 -3.44 -12.02 -5.28
N LYS A 25 -2.60 -11.29 -4.54
CA LYS A 25 -1.39 -11.83 -3.90
C LYS A 25 -1.42 -11.53 -2.40
N PRO A 26 -1.38 -12.55 -1.54
CA PRO A 26 -1.36 -12.36 -0.10
C PRO A 26 -0.03 -11.77 0.37
N ASP A 27 0.02 -11.40 1.64
CA ASP A 27 1.21 -10.87 2.31
C ASP A 27 2.42 -11.78 2.06
N THR A 28 3.42 -11.22 1.38
CA THR A 28 4.68 -11.90 1.09
C THR A 28 5.80 -11.14 1.78
N GLU A 29 6.48 -11.80 2.73
CA GLU A 29 7.73 -11.33 3.31
C GLU A 29 8.84 -11.50 2.27
N LEU A 30 9.57 -10.41 2.00
CA LEU A 30 10.52 -10.33 0.89
C LEU A 30 11.97 -10.54 1.32
N ASP A 31 12.30 -10.18 2.56
CA ASP A 31 13.67 -10.16 3.06
C ASP A 31 13.74 -10.30 4.58
N TYR A 32 14.97 -10.35 5.10
CA TYR A 32 15.24 -10.38 6.54
C TYR A 32 15.02 -9.02 7.23
N CYS A 33 14.82 -7.95 6.46
CA CYS A 33 14.54 -6.61 6.97
C CYS A 33 13.05 -6.43 7.32
N GLY A 34 12.20 -7.43 7.01
CA GLY A 34 10.77 -7.37 7.26
C GLY A 34 10.01 -6.59 6.20
N SER A 35 10.56 -6.45 4.99
CA SER A 35 9.84 -5.91 3.85
C SER A 35 8.69 -6.83 3.47
N MET A 36 7.53 -6.24 3.16
CA MET A 36 6.31 -6.97 2.88
C MET A 36 5.54 -6.34 1.74
N HIS A 37 4.82 -7.15 0.97
CA HIS A 37 3.84 -6.62 0.04
C HIS A 37 2.63 -7.53 -0.17
N SER A 38 1.52 -6.94 -0.58
CA SER A 38 0.31 -7.61 -1.06
C SER A 38 -0.22 -6.92 -2.31
N ILE A 39 -0.99 -7.65 -3.11
CA ILE A 39 -1.61 -7.12 -4.33
C ILE A 39 -3.12 -7.33 -4.25
N TYR A 40 -3.86 -6.27 -4.56
CA TYR A 40 -5.31 -6.28 -4.68
C TYR A 40 -5.72 -5.95 -6.12
N ALA A 41 -6.67 -6.70 -6.67
CA ALA A 41 -7.10 -6.58 -8.07
C ALA A 41 -8.62 -6.45 -8.20
N SER A 42 -9.04 -5.66 -9.19
CA SER A 42 -10.42 -5.60 -9.70
C SER A 42 -10.38 -5.47 -11.22
N GLY A 43 -10.65 -6.57 -11.92
CA GLY A 43 -10.45 -6.65 -13.38
C GLY A 43 -8.99 -6.39 -13.76
N GLU A 44 -8.75 -5.36 -14.58
CA GLU A 44 -7.40 -4.97 -15.01
C GLU A 44 -6.69 -4.02 -14.03
N LYS A 45 -7.43 -3.38 -13.11
CA LYS A 45 -6.88 -2.46 -12.12
C LYS A 45 -6.25 -3.23 -10.96
N ARG A 46 -5.07 -2.81 -10.51
CA ARG A 46 -4.39 -3.42 -9.37
C ARG A 46 -3.72 -2.36 -8.50
N PHE A 47 -3.71 -2.60 -7.20
CA PHE A 47 -2.91 -1.87 -6.22
C PHE A 47 -1.93 -2.83 -5.55
N MET A 48 -0.67 -2.44 -5.47
CA MET A 48 0.33 -3.10 -4.63
C MET A 48 0.56 -2.27 -3.38
N ILE A 49 0.38 -2.88 -2.22
CA ILE A 49 0.66 -2.26 -0.93
C ILE A 49 1.98 -2.82 -0.45
N GLN A 50 2.92 -1.96 -0.07
CA GLN A 50 4.27 -2.35 0.27
C GLN A 50 4.70 -1.73 1.61
N TRP A 51 5.58 -2.44 2.29
CA TRP A 51 6.43 -1.94 3.37
C TRP A 51 7.87 -2.27 3.02
N ASP A 52 8.72 -1.26 2.98
CA ASP A 52 10.17 -1.37 2.89
C ASP A 52 10.71 -1.39 4.32
N GLY A 53 11.19 -2.56 4.76
CA GLY A 53 11.72 -2.75 6.10
C GLY A 53 13.15 -2.22 6.27
N GLU A 54 13.90 -2.05 5.19
CA GLU A 54 15.25 -1.50 5.22
C GLU A 54 15.20 0.03 5.35
N GLU A 55 14.37 0.68 4.55
CA GLU A 55 14.22 2.14 4.54
C GLU A 55 13.18 2.64 5.56
N GLY A 56 12.34 1.75 6.10
CA GLY A 56 11.33 2.08 7.11
C GLY A 56 10.22 2.96 6.56
N PHE A 57 9.56 2.57 5.47
CA PHE A 57 8.35 3.25 4.98
C PHE A 57 7.41 2.30 4.25
N GLY A 58 6.13 2.67 4.17
CA GLY A 58 5.17 2.01 3.30
C GLY A 58 4.73 2.86 2.11
N SER A 59 4.35 2.18 1.05
CA SER A 59 3.95 2.77 -0.23
C SER A 59 2.79 2.02 -0.85
N VAL A 60 2.11 2.68 -1.78
CA VAL A 60 1.16 2.02 -2.68
C VAL A 60 1.53 2.33 -4.11
N GLU A 61 1.55 1.29 -4.94
CA GLU A 61 1.73 1.42 -6.39
C GLU A 61 0.45 1.01 -7.10
N ILE A 62 0.15 1.67 -8.23
CA ILE A 62 -0.94 1.32 -9.12
C ILE A 62 -0.41 0.69 -10.41
N TRP A 63 -1.09 -0.35 -10.87
CA TRP A 63 -0.79 -0.97 -12.16
C TRP A 63 -1.34 -0.14 -13.31
N GLN A 64 -0.47 0.26 -14.25
CA GLN A 64 -0.85 0.98 -15.47
C GLN A 64 -0.86 0.09 -16.73
N GLY A 65 -0.66 -1.22 -16.58
CA GLY A 65 -0.46 -2.13 -17.72
C GLY A 65 0.99 -2.19 -18.18
N ASN A 66 1.26 -3.03 -19.17
CA ASN A 66 2.58 -3.15 -19.82
C ASN A 66 3.76 -3.30 -18.84
N ASN A 67 3.62 -4.13 -17.81
CA ASN A 67 4.65 -4.36 -16.78
C ASN A 67 5.09 -3.07 -16.04
N THR A 68 4.19 -2.08 -15.95
CA THR A 68 4.47 -0.79 -15.33
C THR A 68 3.61 -0.61 -14.08
N TRP A 69 4.31 -0.41 -12.96
CA TRP A 69 3.75 0.06 -11.70
C TRP A 69 4.16 1.51 -11.48
N VAL A 70 3.25 2.31 -10.94
CA VAL A 70 3.52 3.72 -10.62
C VAL A 70 3.26 3.96 -9.14
N LEU A 71 4.28 4.48 -8.47
CA LEU A 71 4.23 4.87 -7.07
C LEU A 71 3.26 6.04 -6.85
N LEU A 72 2.30 5.85 -5.96
CA LEU A 72 1.46 6.94 -5.45
C LEU A 72 2.20 7.64 -4.31
N LYS A 73 2.33 8.97 -4.43
CA LYS A 73 2.86 9.81 -3.35
C LYS A 73 1.71 10.31 -2.47
N PRO A 74 1.92 10.53 -1.17
CA PRO A 74 3.18 10.37 -0.43
C PRO A 74 3.43 8.92 0.02
N ILE A 75 4.70 8.62 0.35
CA ILE A 75 5.03 7.42 1.15
C ILE A 75 4.65 7.66 2.61
N VAL A 76 4.47 6.59 3.38
CA VAL A 76 4.16 6.62 4.81
C VAL A 76 5.40 6.18 5.60
N PRO A 77 6.21 7.11 6.13
CA PRO A 77 7.44 6.75 6.83
C PRO A 77 7.15 6.13 8.20
N GLU A 78 8.07 5.29 8.67
CA GLU A 78 8.18 4.92 10.08
C GLU A 78 8.53 6.17 10.88
N ALA A 79 7.51 6.74 11.52
CA ALA A 79 7.60 8.01 12.19
C ALA A 79 6.68 8.04 13.42
N LYS A 80 6.69 9.16 14.13
CA LYS A 80 5.72 9.41 15.20
C LYS A 80 4.30 9.31 14.62
N GLU A 81 3.38 8.81 15.45
CA GLU A 81 2.00 8.52 15.06
C GLU A 81 1.31 9.67 14.32
N ILE A 82 1.56 10.93 14.71
CA ILE A 82 1.00 12.10 14.04
C ILE A 82 1.45 12.20 12.58
N ASP A 83 2.75 12.03 12.32
CA ASP A 83 3.32 12.13 10.98
C ASP A 83 2.96 10.90 10.14
N PHE A 84 2.95 9.72 10.75
CA PHE A 84 2.47 8.49 10.13
C PHE A 84 1.01 8.65 9.65
N ASN A 85 0.11 9.04 10.55
CA ASN A 85 -1.32 9.20 10.25
C ASN A 85 -1.58 10.31 9.23
N LYS A 86 -0.81 11.41 9.28
CA LYS A 86 -0.88 12.48 8.29
C LYS A 86 -0.54 11.97 6.88
N ASN A 87 0.56 11.23 6.73
CA ASN A 87 0.97 10.69 5.44
C ASN A 87 0.02 9.58 4.96
N LEU A 88 -0.44 8.71 5.85
CA LEU A 88 -1.42 7.68 5.51
C LEU A 88 -2.74 8.29 5.01
N THR A 89 -3.23 9.34 5.68
CA THR A 89 -4.44 10.05 5.24
C THR A 89 -4.24 10.66 3.85
N ALA A 90 -3.10 11.28 3.59
CA ALA A 90 -2.79 11.85 2.29
C ALA A 90 -2.66 10.79 1.19
N LEU A 91 -2.03 9.65 1.49
CA LEU A 91 -1.95 8.49 0.58
C LEU A 91 -3.35 7.95 0.24
N CYS A 92 -4.21 7.80 1.25
CA CYS A 92 -5.61 7.39 1.05
C CYS A 92 -6.39 8.34 0.13
N LEU A 93 -6.16 9.66 0.21
CA LEU A 93 -6.76 10.62 -0.72
C LEU A 93 -6.26 10.42 -2.16
N GLN A 94 -5.00 10.07 -2.33
CA GLN A 94 -4.40 9.84 -3.65
C GLN A 94 -4.89 8.53 -4.26
N ILE A 95 -5.04 7.48 -3.45
CA ILE A 95 -5.68 6.22 -3.89
C ILE A 95 -7.11 6.49 -4.34
N LYS A 96 -7.90 7.22 -3.55
CA LYS A 96 -9.28 7.60 -3.92
C LYS A 96 -9.38 8.31 -5.28
N ALA A 97 -8.38 9.12 -5.63
CA ALA A 97 -8.35 9.81 -6.92
C ALA A 97 -8.08 8.87 -8.12
N GLN A 98 -7.66 7.62 -7.89
CA GLN A 98 -7.39 6.62 -8.94
C GLN A 98 -8.51 5.57 -9.11
N LEU A 99 -9.52 5.57 -8.24
CA LEU A 99 -10.57 4.56 -8.21
C LEU A 99 -11.55 4.69 -9.38
#